data_AF-A0A8S3AX19-F1
#
_entry.id   AF-A0A8S3AX19-F1
#
_cell.length_a   1.000
_cell.length_b   1.000
_cell.length_c   1.000
_cell.angle_alpha   90.00
_cell.angle_beta   90.00
_cell.angle_gamma   90.00
#
_symmetry.space_group_name_H-M   'P 1'
#
loop_
_entity.id
_entity.type
_entity.pdbx_description
1 polymer ?
#
loop_
_entity_poly.entity_id
_entity_poly.type
_entity_poly.pdbx_seq_one_letter_code
_entity_poly.pdbx_strand_id
1 'polypeptide(L)'
;TGHLACMKKFKENCGLQIYNLGTGKGYSVLEMIKALEKASGKTIAFKECPRRPGDLASVYADSALAAKELGWTAQRNLDDMCRDLWRWQSKNPNGFQ
;
A
#
# COMPACT_ATOMS: atom_id res chain seq x y z
N THR A 1 13.81 -4.32 0.78
CA THR A 1 12.39 -4.55 1.16
C THR A 1 12.28 -4.55 2.67
N GLY A 2 11.08 -4.38 3.24
CA GLY A 2 10.89 -4.43 4.71
C GLY A 2 11.36 -5.75 5.32
N HIS A 3 11.08 -6.87 4.65
CA HIS A 3 11.58 -8.20 5.02
C HIS A 3 13.11 -8.25 5.19
N LEU A 4 13.88 -7.71 4.23
CA LEU A 4 15.34 -7.67 4.33
C LEU A 4 15.83 -6.78 5.49
N ALA A 5 15.09 -5.72 5.83
CA ALA A 5 15.41 -4.87 6.96
C ALA A 5 15.22 -5.63 8.29
N CYS A 6 14.13 -6.39 8.42
CA CYS A 6 13.91 -7.29 9.57
C CYS A 6 15.02 -8.34 9.70
N MET A 7 15.46 -8.93 8.59
CA MET A 7 16.55 -9.93 8.59
C MET A 7 17.88 -9.35 9.11
N LYS A 8 18.16 -8.07 8.86
CA LYS A 8 19.34 -7.41 9.44
C LYS A 8 19.19 -7.27 10.95
N LYS A 9 18.01 -6.86 11.42
CA LYS A 9 17.72 -6.73 12.86
C LYS A 9 17.80 -8.07 13.59
N PHE A 10 17.39 -9.15 12.95
CA PHE A 10 17.48 -10.50 13.52
C PHE A 10 18.91 -10.93 13.85
N LYS A 11 19.90 -10.47 13.07
CA LYS A 11 21.33 -10.73 13.34
C LYS A 11 21.85 -10.03 14.61
N GLU A 12 21.08 -9.09 15.17
CA GLU A 12 21.40 -8.41 16.43
C GLU A 12 20.82 -9.14 17.66
N ASN A 13 20.34 -10.39 17.51
CA ASN A 13 19.70 -11.18 18.59
C ASN A 13 18.49 -10.47 19.24
N CYS A 14 17.67 -9.78 18.44
CA CYS A 14 16.55 -8.95 18.92
C CYS A 14 15.35 -9.73 19.51
N GLY A 15 15.39 -11.06 19.52
CA GLY A 15 14.25 -11.91 19.91
C GLY A 15 13.03 -11.72 18.99
N LEU A 16 11.83 -11.73 19.57
CA LEU A 16 10.59 -11.44 18.86
C LEU A 16 10.37 -9.93 18.77
N GLN A 17 10.20 -9.43 17.56
CA GLN A 17 9.83 -8.04 17.28
C GLN A 17 8.71 -8.00 16.26
N ILE A 18 7.76 -7.08 16.46
CA ILE A 18 6.57 -6.94 15.60
C ILE A 18 6.55 -5.51 15.05
N TYR A 19 6.47 -5.39 13.72
CA TYR A 19 6.53 -4.10 13.04
C TYR A 19 5.36 -3.94 12.07
N ASN A 20 4.75 -2.77 12.10
CA ASN A 20 3.83 -2.34 11.07
C ASN A 20 4.62 -1.90 9.83
N LEU A 21 4.34 -2.51 8.68
CA LEU A 21 4.90 -2.10 7.40
C LEU A 21 3.81 -1.40 6.58
N GLY A 22 3.81 -0.07 6.62
CA GLY A 22 2.89 0.76 5.86
C GLY A 22 3.48 2.13 5.59
N THR A 23 2.73 2.97 4.89
CA THR A 23 3.15 4.33 4.52
C THR A 23 2.89 5.36 5.61
N GLY A 24 2.09 5.05 6.64
CA GLY A 24 1.58 6.05 7.58
C GLY A 24 0.48 6.95 7.02
N LYS A 25 0.16 6.84 5.72
CA LYS A 25 -0.78 7.71 5.04
C LYS A 25 -2.03 6.95 4.61
N GLY A 26 -3.18 7.38 5.13
CA GLY A 26 -4.48 6.93 4.67
C GLY A 26 -4.88 7.59 3.36
N TYR A 27 -5.58 6.85 2.50
CA TYR A 27 -6.23 7.35 1.30
C TYR A 27 -7.68 6.87 1.31
N SER A 28 -8.59 7.77 0.96
CA SER A 28 -10.00 7.45 0.76
C SER A 28 -10.21 6.65 -0.53
N VAL A 29 -11.37 6.01 -0.64
CA VAL A 29 -11.80 5.30 -1.87
C VAL A 29 -11.80 6.25 -3.08
N LEU A 30 -12.25 7.50 -2.89
CA LEU A 30 -12.32 8.49 -3.97
C LEU A 30 -10.93 8.96 -4.41
N GLU A 31 -9.96 9.08 -3.48
CA GLU A 31 -8.57 9.40 -3.84
C GLU A 31 -7.92 8.25 -4.65
N MET A 32 -8.18 7.00 -4.27
CA MET A 32 -7.71 5.82 -5.02
C MET A 32 -8.28 5.80 -6.45
N ILE A 33 -9.58 6.11 -6.61
CA ILE A 33 -10.22 6.19 -7.93
C ILE A 33 -9.54 7.27 -8.77
N LYS A 34 -9.42 8.50 -8.25
CA LYS A 34 -8.78 9.62 -8.96
C LYS A 34 -7.34 9.31 -9.37
N ALA A 35 -6.56 8.68 -8.50
CA ALA A 35 -5.19 8.29 -8.79
C ALA A 35 -5.11 7.23 -9.91
N LEU A 36 -6.06 6.28 -9.93
CA LEU A 36 -6.13 5.26 -10.97
C LEU A 36 -6.66 5.81 -12.30
N GLU A 37 -7.60 6.76 -12.30
CA GLU A 37 -8.03 7.50 -13.49
C GLU A 37 -6.85 8.25 -14.11
N LYS A 38 -6.09 8.98 -13.29
CA LYS A 38 -4.86 9.66 -13.70
C LYS A 38 -3.84 8.68 -14.30
N ALA A 39 -3.65 7.52 -13.69
CA ALA A 39 -2.69 6.52 -14.15
C ALA A 39 -3.13 5.83 -15.45
N SER A 40 -4.43 5.59 -15.62
CA SER A 40 -4.99 4.88 -16.78
C SER A 40 -5.35 5.77 -17.96
N GLY A 41 -5.54 7.06 -17.72
CA GLY A 41 -6.09 8.01 -18.70
C GLY A 41 -7.56 7.75 -19.03
N LYS A 42 -8.27 7.01 -18.18
CA LYS A 42 -9.67 6.61 -18.37
C LYS A 42 -10.52 7.02 -17.17
N THR A 43 -11.75 7.44 -17.44
CA THR A 43 -12.75 7.63 -16.38
C THR A 43 -13.18 6.28 -15.82
N ILE A 44 -13.25 6.18 -14.49
CA ILE A 44 -13.66 4.98 -13.78
C ILE A 44 -15.05 5.21 -13.22
N ALA A 45 -16.05 4.58 -13.84
CA ALA A 45 -17.41 4.62 -13.35
C ALA A 45 -17.52 3.88 -12.00
N PHE A 46 -18.13 4.52 -11.02
CA PHE A 46 -18.47 3.92 -9.73
C PHE A 46 -19.87 4.37 -9.31
N LYS A 47 -20.46 3.64 -8.35
CA LYS A 47 -21.75 3.96 -7.75
C LYS A 47 -21.61 3.85 -6.24
N GLU A 48 -22.21 4.80 -5.52
CA GLU A 48 -22.32 4.71 -4.07
C GLU A 48 -23.27 3.57 -3.68
N CYS A 49 -22.79 2.72 -2.77
CA CYS A 49 -23.52 1.57 -2.26
C CYS A 49 -23.57 1.65 -0.73
N PRO A 50 -24.51 0.94 -0.08
CA PRO A 50 -24.56 0.86 1.38
C PRO A 50 -23.23 0.38 1.97
N ARG A 51 -22.94 0.80 3.20
CA ARG A 51 -21.72 0.38 3.92
C ARG A 51 -21.68 -1.15 4.03
N ARG A 52 -20.54 -1.74 3.65
CA ARG A 52 -20.31 -3.17 3.83
C ARG A 52 -20.16 -3.48 5.34
N PRO A 53 -20.93 -4.43 5.90
CA PRO A 53 -20.80 -4.81 7.30
C PRO A 53 -19.36 -5.22 7.65
N GLY A 54 -18.83 -4.72 8.77
CA GLY A 54 -17.47 -4.99 9.23
C GLY A 54 -16.41 -3.98 8.74
N ASP A 55 -16.69 -3.14 7.75
CA ASP A 55 -15.74 -2.11 7.32
C ASP A 55 -15.62 -1.00 8.38
N LEU A 56 -14.38 -0.72 8.81
CA LEU A 56 -14.03 0.45 9.64
C LEU A 56 -13.99 1.73 8.79
N ALA A 57 -14.20 2.89 9.41
CA ALA A 57 -14.24 4.17 8.70
C ALA A 57 -12.86 4.59 8.15
N SER A 58 -11.79 4.31 8.89
CA SER A 58 -10.42 4.62 8.49
C SER A 58 -9.44 3.70 9.21
N VAL A 59 -8.48 3.13 8.48
CA VAL A 59 -7.38 2.32 9.03
C VAL A 59 -6.11 2.61 8.25
N TYR A 60 -5.03 2.94 8.96
CA TYR A 60 -3.71 3.13 8.40
C TYR A 60 -2.66 2.78 9.46
N ALA A 61 -1.47 2.41 9.00
CA ALA A 61 -0.43 1.87 9.87
C ALA A 61 0.45 2.98 10.47
N ASP A 62 0.62 3.02 11.79
CA ASP A 62 1.75 3.73 12.39
C ASP A 62 3.04 2.93 12.13
N SER A 63 3.94 3.51 11.32
CA SER A 63 5.19 2.89 10.87
C SER A 63 6.44 3.53 11.51
N ALA A 64 6.26 4.36 12.55
CA ALA A 64 7.37 5.04 13.23
C ALA A 64 8.40 4.05 13.81
N LEU A 65 7.95 2.91 14.34
CA LEU A 65 8.82 1.88 14.90
C LEU A 65 9.73 1.26 13.81
N ALA A 66 9.17 0.94 12.64
CA ALA A 66 9.93 0.40 11.52
C ALA A 66 10.96 1.40 10.98
N ALA A 67 10.59 2.70 10.94
CA ALA A 67 11.52 3.76 10.55
C ALA A 67 12.68 3.88 11.54
N LYS A 68 12.38 3.86 12.85
CA LYS A 68 13.37 4.02 13.92
C LYS A 68 14.32 2.84 14.04
N GLU A 69 13.79 1.61 14.07
CA GLU A 69 14.57 0.44 14.45
C GLU A 69 15.11 -0.36 13.26
N LEU A 70 14.40 -0.33 12.12
CA LEU A 70 14.82 -1.03 10.91
C LEU A 70 15.46 -0.09 9.89
N GLY A 71 15.40 1.23 10.11
CA GLY A 71 15.78 2.23 9.11
C GLY A 71 14.94 2.12 7.83
N TRP A 72 13.73 1.58 7.94
CA TRP A 72 12.88 1.26 6.79
C TRP A 72 11.67 2.17 6.72
N THR A 73 11.45 2.76 5.54
CA THR A 73 10.24 3.53 5.22
C THR A 73 9.76 3.18 3.81
N ALA A 74 8.44 3.24 3.60
CA ALA A 74 7.86 3.05 2.28
C ALA A 74 8.28 4.19 1.34
N GLN A 75 8.83 3.84 0.16
CA GLN A 75 9.43 4.81 -0.78
C GLN A 75 8.50 5.20 -1.94
N ARG A 76 7.36 4.52 -2.10
CA ARG A 76 6.42 4.71 -3.21
C ARG A 76 5.17 5.40 -2.71
N ASN A 77 4.68 6.36 -3.49
CA ASN A 77 3.43 7.04 -3.19
C ASN A 77 2.23 6.39 -3.92
N LEU A 78 1.04 6.96 -3.73
CA LEU A 78 -0.19 6.45 -4.36
C LEU A 78 -0.12 6.45 -5.89
N ASP A 79 0.42 7.51 -6.49
CA ASP A 79 0.54 7.64 -7.95
C ASP A 79 1.46 6.55 -8.52
N ASP A 80 2.58 6.25 -7.83
CA ASP A 80 3.48 5.16 -8.20
C ASP A 80 2.78 3.80 -8.18
N MET A 81 1.99 3.55 -7.13
CA MET A 81 1.22 2.32 -6.96
C MET A 81 0.20 2.16 -8.08
N CYS A 82 -0.61 3.18 -8.35
CA CYS A 82 -1.63 3.15 -9.40
C CYS A 82 -1.03 3.02 -10.80
N ARG A 83 0.08 3.71 -11.09
CA ARG A 83 0.80 3.61 -12.36
C ARG A 83 1.34 2.20 -12.60
N ASP A 84 1.99 1.61 -11.60
CA ASP A 84 2.57 0.27 -11.75
C ASP A 84 1.49 -0.81 -11.83
N LEU A 85 0.40 -0.66 -11.08
CA LEU A 85 -0.80 -1.50 -11.20
C LEU A 85 -1.39 -1.44 -12.62
N TRP A 86 -1.61 -0.23 -13.15
CA TRP A 86 -2.16 -0.07 -14.49
C TRP A 86 -1.23 -0.62 -15.56
N ARG A 87 0.08 -0.41 -15.43
CA ARG A 87 1.08 -1.00 -16.32
C ARG A 87 1.02 -2.52 -16.34
N TRP A 88 0.86 -3.15 -15.19
CA TRP A 88 0.68 -4.60 -15.10
C TRP A 88 -0.62 -5.04 -15.77
N GLN A 89 -1.75 -4.46 -15.38
CA GLN A 89 -3.08 -4.84 -15.86
C GLN A 89 -3.25 -4.64 -17.37
N SER A 90 -2.72 -3.54 -17.91
CA SER A 90 -2.79 -3.24 -19.35
C SER A 90 -1.95 -4.20 -20.19
N LYS A 91 -0.85 -4.74 -19.65
CA LYS A 91 0.01 -5.72 -20.33
C LYS A 91 -0.47 -7.16 -20.13
N ASN A 92 -1.15 -7.43 -19.03
CA ASN A 92 -1.59 -8.76 -18.63
C ASN A 92 -3.09 -8.74 -18.33
N PRO A 93 -3.95 -8.51 -19.34
CA PRO A 93 -5.38 -8.30 -19.12
C PRO A 93 -6.06 -9.51 -18.45
N ASN A 94 -5.52 -10.71 -18.68
CA ASN A 94 -6.03 -11.97 -18.12
C ASN A 94 -5.13 -12.54 -17.00
N GLY A 95 -4.21 -11.74 -16.45
CA GLY A 95 -3.28 -12.19 -15.41
C GLY A 95 -2.15 -13.08 -15.97
N PHE A 96 -1.60 -13.95 -15.11
CA PHE A 96 -0.58 -14.91 -15.52
C PHE A 96 -1.20 -16.08 -16.31
N GLN A 97 -0.46 -16.57 -17.29
CA GLN A 97 -0.77 -17.78 -18.07
C GLN A 97 0.42 -18.73 -18.04
#